data_AF-A0A852I457-F1
#
_entry.id   AF-A0A852I457-F1
#
_cell.length_a   1.000
_cell.length_b   1.000
_cell.length_c   1.000
_cell.angle_alpha   90.00
_cell.angle_beta   90.00
_cell.angle_gamma   90.00
#
_symmetry.space_group_name_H-M   'P 1'
#
loop_
_entity.id
_entity.type
_entity.pdbx_description
1 polymer ?
#
loop_
_entity_poly.entity_id
_entity_poly.type
_entity_poly.pdbx_seq_one_letter_code
_entity_poly.pdbx_strand_id
1 'polypeptide(L)'
;MSDAYDRELLGLAQESAQELGFQSFTRQGVYCLLPGPCYETVAECHLLQALGADAVGMSTVPEVIVARHCGLRVLGLSLITNKVVMSYSS
;
A
#
# COMPACT_ATOMS: atom_id res chain seq x y z
N MET A 1 -9.59 -10.78 7.83
CA MET A 1 -9.17 -9.52 7.16
C MET A 1 -8.42 -8.58 8.08
N SER A 2 -8.73 -8.51 9.38
CA SER A 2 -7.93 -7.78 10.38
C SER A 2 -6.46 -8.23 10.48
N ASP A 3 -6.17 -9.42 9.96
CA ASP A 3 -4.91 -10.14 9.93
C ASP A 3 -4.49 -10.47 8.48
N ALA A 4 -5.01 -9.75 7.48
CA ALA A 4 -4.78 -10.07 6.07
C ALA A 4 -3.31 -9.95 5.65
N TYR A 5 -2.57 -9.03 6.29
CA TYR A 5 -1.13 -8.90 6.14
C TYR A 5 -0.46 -9.46 7.39
N ASP A 6 0.39 -10.46 7.20
CA ASP A 6 0.96 -11.25 8.28
C ASP A 6 2.00 -10.44 9.07
N ARG A 7 1.83 -10.36 10.40
CA ARG A 7 2.67 -9.51 11.26
C ARG A 7 4.12 -9.98 11.35
N GLU A 8 4.36 -11.29 11.31
CA GLU A 8 5.71 -11.82 11.36
C GLU A 8 6.44 -11.57 10.04
N LEU A 9 5.76 -11.72 8.89
CA LEU A 9 6.34 -11.39 7.60
C LEU A 9 6.66 -9.89 7.48
N LEU A 10 5.80 -9.03 8.03
CA LEU A 10 6.08 -7.59 8.13
C LEU A 10 7.31 -7.30 9.01
N GLY A 11 7.43 -7.99 10.15
CA GLY A 11 8.61 -7.90 11.01
C GLY A 11 9.89 -8.29 10.28
N LEU A 12 9.88 -9.45 9.61
CA LEU A 12 11.00 -9.93 8.81
C LEU A 12 11.39 -8.96 7.69
N ALA A 13 10.41 -8.34 7.03
CA ALA A 13 10.66 -7.33 6.00
C ALA A 13 11.30 -6.05 6.58
N GLN A 14 10.90 -5.62 7.77
CA GLN A 14 11.50 -4.47 8.45
C GLN A 14 12.93 -4.75 8.92
N GLU A 15 13.19 -5.93 9.48
CA GLU A 15 14.53 -6.39 9.85
C GLU A 15 15.44 -6.45 8.62
N SER A 16 14.96 -7.05 7.52
CA SER A 16 15.68 -7.10 6.25
C SER A 16 15.98 -5.69 5.71
N ALA A 17 15.02 -4.77 5.81
CA ALA A 17 15.24 -3.38 5.39
C ALA A 17 16.29 -2.66 6.26
N GLN A 18 16.37 -2.98 7.55
CA GLN A 18 17.40 -2.45 8.43
C GLN A 18 18.79 -2.99 8.08
N GLU A 19 18.91 -4.31 7.90
CA GLU A 19 20.17 -4.96 7.53
C GLU A 19 20.74 -4.46 6.19
N LEU A 20 19.85 -4.19 5.22
CA LEU A 20 20.21 -3.66 3.91
C LEU A 20 20.43 -2.13 3.90
N GLY A 21 20.17 -1.43 5.01
CA GLY A 21 20.30 0.04 5.08
C GLY A 21 19.17 0.81 4.38
N PHE A 22 18.02 0.19 4.14
CA PHE A 22 16.85 0.76 3.44
C PHE A 22 15.85 1.44 4.38
N GLN A 23 16.08 1.37 5.69
CA GLN A 23 15.18 1.91 6.73
C GLN A 23 14.83 3.40 6.53
N SER A 24 15.70 4.19 5.90
CA SER A 24 15.47 5.62 5.65
C SER A 24 14.26 5.90 4.74
N PHE A 25 13.99 5.02 3.77
CA PHE A 25 12.91 5.16 2.79
C PHE A 25 11.80 4.11 2.91
N THR A 26 12.00 3.04 3.68
CA THR A 26 10.93 2.09 4.00
C THR A 26 9.85 2.75 4.84
N ARG A 27 8.58 2.52 4.49
CA ARG A 27 7.40 3.02 5.20
C ARG A 27 6.39 1.90 5.37
N GLN A 28 5.55 2.02 6.39
CA GLN A 28 4.37 1.17 6.61
C GLN A 28 3.14 2.07 6.58
N GLY A 29 2.09 1.63 5.90
CA GLY A 29 0.89 2.44 5.74
C GLY A 29 -0.28 1.64 5.17
N VAL A 30 -1.38 2.36 4.88
CA VAL A 30 -2.62 1.84 4.33
C VAL A 30 -2.62 1.94 2.81
N TYR A 31 -2.79 0.81 2.14
CA TYR A 31 -2.99 0.75 0.69
C TYR A 31 -4.48 0.83 0.36
N CYS A 32 -4.85 1.71 -0.56
CA CYS A 32 -6.20 1.80 -1.11
C CYS A 32 -6.23 1.26 -2.54
N LEU A 33 -7.14 0.31 -2.80
CA LEU A 33 -7.43 -0.19 -4.15
C LEU A 33 -8.44 0.73 -4.83
N LEU A 34 -8.10 1.15 -6.05
CA LEU A 34 -9.02 1.71 -7.02
C LEU A 34 -9.16 0.79 -8.25
N PRO A 35 -10.27 0.85 -8.99
CA PRO A 35 -10.45 -0.02 -10.15
C PRO A 35 -9.54 0.34 -11.34
N GLY A 36 -9.07 1.59 -11.44
CA GLY A 36 -8.36 2.07 -12.64
C GLY A 36 -9.23 2.09 -13.90
N PRO A 37 -8.64 2.21 -15.11
CA PRO A 37 -7.21 2.39 -15.40
C PRO A 37 -6.75 3.85 -15.29
N CYS A 38 -7.68 4.77 -15.05
CA CYS A 38 -7.36 6.18 -14.85
C CYS A 38 -6.72 6.38 -13.48
N TYR A 39 -5.66 7.18 -13.44
CA TYR A 39 -5.14 7.71 -12.18
C TYR A 39 -6.17 8.60 -11.50
N GLU A 40 -5.91 8.80 -10.21
CA GLU A 40 -6.72 9.55 -9.28
C GLU A 40 -6.72 11.04 -9.64
N THR A 41 -7.90 11.63 -9.65
CA THR A 41 -8.05 13.08 -9.71
C THR A 41 -7.59 13.72 -8.40
N VAL A 42 -7.29 15.02 -8.43
CA VAL A 42 -6.93 15.78 -7.22
C VAL A 42 -7.99 15.63 -6.12
N ALA A 43 -9.28 15.67 -6.47
CA ALA A 43 -10.38 15.51 -5.53
C ALA A 43 -10.41 14.10 -4.89
N GLU A 44 -10.18 13.06 -5.68
CA GLU A 44 -10.07 11.69 -5.18
C GLU A 44 -8.85 11.52 -4.27
N CYS A 45 -7.70 12.13 -4.62
CA CYS A 45 -6.52 12.09 -3.76
C CYS A 45 -6.78 12.73 -2.39
N HIS A 46 -7.46 13.89 -2.35
CA HIS A 46 -7.86 14.53 -1.09
C HIS A 46 -8.82 13.67 -0.28
N LEU A 47 -9.81 13.06 -0.94
CA LEU A 47 -10.74 12.13 -0.29
C LEU A 47 -10.00 10.95 0.34
N LEU A 48 -9.14 10.28 -0.43
CA LEU A 48 -8.40 9.11 0.02
C LEU A 48 -7.44 9.44 1.17
N GLN A 49 -6.75 10.59 1.10
CA GLN A 49 -5.90 11.05 2.18
C GLN A 49 -6.72 11.34 3.45
N ALA A 50 -7.89 11.98 3.34
CA ALA A 50 -8.77 12.23 4.47
C ALA A 50 -9.31 10.93 5.10
N LEU A 51 -9.41 9.85 4.32
CA LEU A 51 -9.77 8.50 4.79
C LEU A 51 -8.57 7.72 5.35
N GLY A 52 -7.35 8.29 5.33
CA GLY A 52 -6.15 7.69 5.90
C GLY A 52 -5.39 6.75 4.95
N ALA A 53 -5.55 6.87 3.64
CA ALA A 53 -4.72 6.13 2.67
C ALA A 53 -3.31 6.74 2.57
N ASP A 54 -2.29 5.88 2.61
CA ASP A 54 -0.87 6.26 2.44
C ASP A 54 -0.35 5.94 1.03
N ALA A 55 -0.93 4.93 0.38
CA ALA A 55 -0.63 4.52 -0.98
C ALA A 55 -1.91 4.16 -1.73
N VAL A 56 -1.92 4.37 -3.04
CA VAL A 56 -3.04 4.02 -3.92
C VAL A 56 -2.53 3.23 -5.11
N GLY A 57 -3.35 2.30 -5.60
CA GLY A 57 -3.09 1.61 -6.83
C GLY A 57 -4.27 0.75 -7.27
N MET A 58 -4.04 -0.07 -8.29
CA MET A 58 -5.13 -0.72 -9.05
C MET A 58 -5.08 -2.25 -9.03
N SER A 59 -4.40 -2.84 -8.05
CA SER A 59 -4.21 -4.29 -7.95
C SER A 59 -4.07 -4.75 -6.49
N THR A 60 -3.57 -5.98 -6.29
CA THR A 60 -3.10 -6.51 -5.00
C THR A 60 -4.20 -6.93 -4.03
N VAL A 61 -5.18 -6.06 -3.75
CA VAL A 61 -6.23 -6.35 -2.75
C VAL A 61 -7.08 -7.57 -3.13
N PRO A 62 -7.51 -7.79 -4.39
CA PRO A 62 -8.23 -9.00 -4.77
C PRO A 62 -7.42 -10.28 -4.52
N GLU A 63 -6.13 -10.28 -4.86
CA GLU A 63 -5.23 -11.40 -4.67
C GLU A 63 -5.00 -11.69 -3.18
N VAL A 64 -4.86 -10.65 -2.35
CA VAL A 64 -4.76 -10.77 -0.89
C VAL A 64 -6.01 -11.44 -0.33
N ILE A 65 -7.21 -11.02 -0.77
CA ILE A 65 -8.47 -11.61 -0.30
C ILE A 65 -8.53 -13.10 -0.61
N VAL A 66 -8.22 -13.50 -1.85
CA VAL A 66 -8.23 -14.91 -2.26
C VAL A 66 -7.16 -15.72 -1.51
N ALA A 67 -5.94 -15.18 -1.38
CA ALA A 67 -4.87 -15.83 -0.64
C ALA A 67 -5.25 -16.09 0.83
N ARG A 68 -5.86 -15.10 1.49
CA ARG A 68 -6.35 -15.24 2.87
C ARG A 68 -7.53 -16.19 2.99
N HIS A 69 -8.43 -16.20 2.01
CA HIS A 69 -9.51 -17.19 1.95
C HIS A 69 -8.97 -18.63 1.91
N CYS A 70 -7.84 -18.84 1.23
CA CYS A 70 -7.14 -20.12 1.16
C CYS A 70 -6.20 -20.40 2.35
N GLY A 71 -6.15 -19.54 3.38
CA GLY A 71 -5.28 -19.71 4.54
C GLY A 71 -3.80 -19.40 4.31
N LEU A 72 -3.45 -18.74 3.21
CA LEU A 72 -2.06 -18.35 2.92
C LEU A 72 -1.65 -17.12 3.74
N ARG A 73 -0.37 -17.05 4.12
CA ARG A 73 0.25 -15.86 4.71
C ARG A 73 0.64 -14.89 3.61
N VAL A 74 0.43 -13.59 3.83
CA VAL A 74 0.63 -12.56 2.79
C VAL A 74 1.48 -11.43 3.33
N LEU A 75 2.47 -11.01 2.53
CA LEU A 75 3.22 -9.77 2.67
C LEU A 75 2.88 -8.88 1.48
N GLY A 76 2.47 -7.63 1.74
CA GLY A 76 2.22 -6.63 0.71
C GLY A 76 3.34 -5.58 0.72
N LEU A 77 3.91 -5.29 -0.44
CA LEU A 77 4.89 -4.23 -0.62
C LEU A 77 4.46 -3.36 -1.82
N SER A 78 4.53 -2.05 -1.64
CA SER A 78 4.26 -1.09 -2.72
C SER A 78 5.49 -0.24 -2.96
N LEU A 79 5.98 -0.26 -4.19
CA LEU A 79 7.01 0.68 -4.63
C LEU A 79 6.31 1.97 -5.06
N ILE A 80 6.57 3.07 -4.36
CA ILE A 80 5.99 4.37 -4.70
C ILE A 80 6.70 4.92 -5.95
N THR A 81 6.00 4.87 -7.08
CA THR A 81 6.52 5.31 -8.38
C THR A 81 6.36 6.82 -8.62
N ASN A 82 5.41 7.45 -7.93
CA ASN A 82 5.15 8.88 -8.01
C ASN A 82 4.48 9.37 -6.73
N LYS A 83 4.54 10.68 -6.50
CA LYS A 83 3.66 11.35 -5.54
C LYS A 83 2.40 11.79 -6.27
N VAL A 84 1.24 11.63 -5.62
CA VAL A 84 -0.04 12.08 -6.18
C VAL A 84 -0.10 13.60 -6.28
N VAL A 85 -0.83 14.10 -7.28
CA VAL A 85 -1.02 15.55 -7.48
C VAL A 85 -2.12 16.03 -6.54
N MET A 86 -1.77 16.96 -5.65
CA MET A 86 -2.68 17.49 -4.62
C MET A 86 -3.13 18.93 -4.88
N SER A 87 -2.67 19.55 -5.96
CA SER A 87 -3.01 20.92 -6.36
C SER A 87 -3.44 20.99 -7.82
N TYR A 88 -4.38 21.87 -8.12
CA TYR A 88 -4.80 22.16 -9.50
C TYR A 88 -3.87 23.14 -10.23
N SER A 89 -2.96 23.79 -9.51
CA SER A 89 -2.02 24.78 -10.05
C SER A 89 -0.62 24.23 -10.34
N SER A 90 -0.47 22.90 -10.34
CA SER A 90 0.80 22.20 -10.62
C SER A 90 1.18 22.20 -12.10
#